data_AF-A0A534JHR4-F1
#
_entry.id   AF-A0A534JHR4-F1
#
_cell.length_a   1.000
_cell.length_b   1.000
_cell.length_c   1.000
_cell.angle_alpha   90.00
_cell.angle_beta   90.00
_cell.angle_gamma   90.00
#
_symmetry.space_group_name_H-M   'P 1'
#
loop_
_entity.id
_entity.type
_entity.pdbx_description
1 polymer ?
#
loop_
_entity_poly.entity_id
_entity_poly.type
_entity_poly.pdbx_seq_one_letter_code
_entity_poly.pdbx_strand_id
1 'polypeptide(L)'
;MRACTGVSAGARPGSCHLRRAPATLGTDGAFGLSRALFSPRGTSPEPKSYALLYETTAKRRRRGYPSERDVPVVELSYFGIRVTDLERSLKFYTELLGLREVRQGDARKYGAGIWVLLKDESSDQQLELNWYPPESKYAVPYVPGEGLDHIAFLVEDVRKTFADLVARGAEPTLITPEETAGWTAYVKDPDGNWIEIYTHTTPG
;
A
#
# COMPACT_ATOMS: atom_id res chain seq x y z
N MET A 1 -56.22 2.70 13.00
CA MET A 1 -56.90 3.06 14.26
C MET A 1 -56.58 2.01 15.30
N ARG A 2 -56.02 2.44 16.45
CA ARG A 2 -56.17 1.92 17.84
C ARG A 2 -55.87 0.43 18.13
N ALA A 3 -55.20 0.04 19.21
CA ALA A 3 -54.62 0.78 20.34
C ALA A 3 -53.64 -0.11 21.14
N CYS A 4 -52.63 0.53 21.70
CA CYS A 4 -51.89 0.07 22.87
C CYS A 4 -52.70 0.31 24.15
N THR A 5 -52.69 -0.65 25.08
CA THR A 5 -52.98 -0.54 26.52
C THR A 5 -52.46 -1.84 27.16
N GLY A 6 -51.77 -1.92 28.30
CA GLY A 6 -51.38 -0.93 29.29
C GLY A 6 -50.43 -1.57 30.32
N VAL A 7 -49.82 -0.70 31.10
CA VAL A 7 -48.74 -0.86 32.10
C VAL A 7 -49.23 -1.47 33.43
N SER A 8 -48.39 -2.27 34.11
CA SER A 8 -47.87 -2.03 35.50
C SER A 8 -46.94 -3.19 35.90
N ALA A 9 -45.63 -2.99 36.11
CA ALA A 9 -44.92 -2.37 37.24
C ALA A 9 -44.68 -3.34 38.42
N GLY A 10 -43.42 -3.73 38.63
CA GLY A 10 -42.95 -4.23 39.93
C GLY A 10 -41.91 -5.35 39.92
N ALA A 11 -40.62 -5.02 39.76
CA ALA A 11 -39.51 -5.67 40.48
C ALA A 11 -38.19 -4.92 40.24
N ARG A 12 -37.49 -4.60 41.34
CA ARG A 12 -36.22 -3.87 41.43
C ARG A 12 -35.01 -4.83 41.46
N PRO A 13 -33.76 -4.32 41.36
CA PRO A 13 -32.64 -4.99 40.70
C PRO A 13 -31.86 -5.93 41.63
N GLY A 14 -31.48 -7.10 41.12
CA GLY A 14 -30.57 -8.03 41.78
C GLY A 14 -29.12 -7.74 41.42
N SER A 15 -28.38 -7.21 42.38
CA SER A 15 -26.91 -7.12 42.41
C SER A 15 -26.28 -8.51 42.43
N CYS A 16 -25.30 -8.77 41.55
CA CYS A 16 -24.41 -9.93 41.68
C CYS A 16 -22.97 -9.43 41.87
N HIS A 17 -22.49 -9.42 43.10
CA HIS A 17 -21.11 -9.12 43.44
C HIS A 17 -20.25 -10.41 43.43
N LEU A 18 -19.19 -10.34 42.63
CA LEU A 18 -17.81 -10.79 42.85
C LEU A 18 -17.54 -12.19 43.45
N ARG A 19 -16.81 -13.01 42.69
CA ARG A 19 -15.64 -13.74 43.24
C ARG A 19 -14.49 -13.76 42.23
N ARG A 20 -13.40 -13.08 42.59
CA ARG A 20 -12.04 -13.34 42.09
C ARG A 20 -11.51 -14.62 42.74
N ALA A 21 -10.73 -15.39 42.00
CA ALA A 21 -9.92 -16.51 42.51
C ALA A 21 -8.43 -16.26 42.15
N PRO A 22 -7.48 -16.88 42.87
CA PRO A 22 -6.36 -16.17 43.49
C PRO A 22 -5.06 -16.17 42.68
N ALA A 23 -4.22 -15.18 42.96
CA ALA A 23 -2.79 -15.19 42.70
C ALA A 23 -2.09 -16.12 43.70
N THR A 24 -1.26 -17.04 43.23
CA THR A 24 -0.31 -17.79 44.04
C THR A 24 1.11 -17.36 43.69
N LEU A 25 1.74 -16.68 44.65
CA LEU A 25 3.18 -16.51 44.76
C LEU A 25 3.81 -17.87 45.10
N GLY A 26 4.86 -18.23 44.37
CA GLY A 26 5.78 -19.32 44.71
C GLY A 26 7.20 -18.82 44.46
N THR A 27 7.94 -18.65 45.54
CA THR A 27 9.36 -18.29 45.59
C THR A 27 10.26 -19.52 45.44
N ASP A 28 11.53 -19.23 45.16
CA ASP A 28 12.73 -20.05 45.39
C ASP A 28 13.18 -21.02 44.30
N GLY A 29 14.29 -20.63 43.67
CA GLY A 29 15.06 -21.42 42.71
C GLY A 29 16.26 -20.66 42.18
N ALA A 30 17.13 -20.21 43.07
CA ALA A 30 18.43 -19.62 42.74
C ALA A 30 19.33 -20.67 42.08
N PHE A 31 19.89 -20.39 40.90
CA PHE A 31 21.16 -21.00 40.45
C PHE A 31 21.86 -20.13 39.39
N GLY A 32 23.07 -19.68 39.74
CA GLY A 32 24.20 -19.64 38.79
C GLY A 32 24.37 -18.40 37.93
N LEU A 33 24.96 -17.35 38.50
CA LEU A 33 25.79 -16.41 37.74
C LEU A 33 26.99 -17.17 37.18
N SER A 34 27.07 -17.35 35.85
CA SER A 34 28.33 -17.67 35.18
C SER A 34 28.72 -16.52 34.27
N ARG A 35 29.77 -15.84 34.71
CA ARG A 35 30.45 -14.74 34.02
C ARG A 35 31.39 -15.37 32.98
N ALA A 36 30.93 -15.51 31.74
CA ALA A 36 31.77 -15.97 30.64
C ALA A 36 32.24 -14.79 29.78
N LEU A 37 33.45 -14.34 30.10
CA LEU A 37 34.53 -13.89 29.22
C LEU A 37 34.17 -13.27 27.85
N PHE A 38 34.49 -11.98 27.79
CA PHE A 38 34.74 -11.17 26.60
C PHE A 38 35.82 -11.80 25.70
N SER A 39 35.55 -11.93 24.40
CA SER A 39 36.59 -11.80 23.35
C SER A 39 35.96 -11.44 22.00
N PRO A 40 36.55 -10.52 21.22
CA PRO A 40 35.91 -9.87 20.09
C PRO A 40 36.23 -10.57 18.77
N ARG A 41 35.24 -10.67 17.87
CA ARG A 41 35.35 -10.53 16.41
C ARG A 41 34.07 -11.03 15.75
N GLY A 42 33.37 -10.11 15.10
CA GLY A 42 32.20 -10.38 14.28
C GLY A 42 31.74 -9.07 13.68
N THR A 43 32.43 -8.63 12.63
CA THR A 43 32.07 -7.44 11.86
C THR A 43 30.64 -7.60 11.33
N SER A 44 29.77 -6.69 11.74
CA SER A 44 28.47 -6.48 11.11
C SER A 44 28.69 -6.28 9.61
N PRO A 45 27.96 -6.96 8.71
CA PRO A 45 28.09 -6.68 7.29
C PRO A 45 27.57 -5.26 7.04
N GLU A 46 28.48 -4.37 6.61
CA GLU A 46 28.20 -3.06 6.04
C GLU A 46 27.06 -3.14 5.00
N PRO A 47 26.13 -2.17 4.95
CA PRO A 47 25.09 -2.14 3.94
C PRO A 47 25.76 -1.90 2.59
N LYS A 48 25.75 -2.92 1.72
CA LYS A 48 26.23 -2.79 0.35
C LYS A 48 25.42 -1.70 -0.35
N SER A 49 26.10 -0.62 -0.72
CA SER A 49 25.55 0.52 -1.45
C SER A 49 24.73 0.07 -2.67
N TYR A 50 23.46 0.45 -2.70
CA TYR A 50 22.52 0.19 -3.82
C TYR A 50 22.92 0.87 -5.15
N ALA A 51 23.94 1.74 -5.13
CA ALA A 51 24.41 2.49 -6.29
C ALA A 51 24.96 1.63 -7.44
N LEU A 52 25.45 0.42 -7.18
CA LEU A 52 26.06 -0.44 -8.22
C LEU A 52 25.05 -1.20 -9.10
N LEU A 53 23.74 -1.12 -8.81
CA LEU A 53 22.72 -1.82 -9.59
C LEU A 53 22.23 -1.01 -10.80
N TYR A 54 22.46 0.31 -10.85
CA TYR A 54 21.89 1.18 -11.89
C TYR A 54 22.77 1.39 -13.12
N GLU A 55 24.08 1.17 -13.03
CA GLU A 55 25.00 1.45 -14.15
C GLU A 55 25.03 0.35 -15.24
N THR A 56 24.22 -0.71 -15.14
CA THR A 56 24.34 -1.87 -16.05
C THR A 56 23.20 -2.06 -17.06
N THR A 57 22.20 -1.18 -17.10
CA THR A 57 21.02 -1.35 -17.97
C THR A 57 21.15 -0.76 -19.37
N ALA A 58 22.15 0.10 -19.65
CA ALA A 58 22.25 0.77 -20.95
C ALA A 58 23.13 0.08 -22.01
N LYS A 59 23.98 -0.91 -21.66
CA LYS A 59 24.84 -1.62 -22.63
C LYS A 59 25.10 -3.08 -22.24
N ARG A 60 24.09 -3.94 -22.36
CA ARG A 60 24.36 -5.38 -22.48
C ARG A 60 23.38 -6.05 -23.42
N ARG A 61 23.75 -6.10 -24.70
CA ARG A 61 23.25 -7.12 -25.63
C ARG A 61 23.49 -8.50 -24.98
N ARG A 62 22.39 -9.19 -24.71
CA ARG A 62 22.22 -10.64 -24.52
C ARG A 62 23.35 -11.34 -23.74
N ARG A 63 23.20 -11.44 -22.41
CA ARG A 63 23.68 -12.59 -21.66
C ARG A 63 22.45 -13.29 -21.07
N GLY A 64 22.04 -14.35 -21.76
CA GLY A 64 20.76 -15.02 -21.60
C GLY A 64 20.53 -15.56 -20.19
N TYR A 65 19.33 -15.31 -19.68
CA TYR A 65 18.67 -16.23 -18.77
C TYR A 65 18.47 -17.56 -19.53
N PRO A 66 18.66 -18.73 -18.91
CA PRO A 66 18.52 -20.00 -19.63
C PRO A 66 17.09 -20.15 -20.19
N SER A 67 16.98 -20.14 -21.52
CA SER A 67 15.77 -20.54 -22.24
C SER A 67 15.76 -22.06 -22.37
N GLU A 68 15.25 -22.76 -21.36
CA GLU A 68 15.07 -24.22 -21.42
C GLU A 68 13.60 -24.65 -21.36
N ARG A 69 12.67 -23.75 -21.66
CA ARG A 69 11.25 -24.09 -21.77
C ARG A 69 10.69 -23.44 -23.01
N ASP A 70 9.88 -24.19 -23.77
CA ASP A 70 9.01 -23.72 -24.85
C ASP A 70 7.92 -22.78 -24.30
N VAL A 71 8.33 -21.71 -23.63
CA VAL A 71 7.43 -20.69 -23.10
C VAL A 71 7.30 -19.61 -24.17
N PRO A 72 6.08 -19.28 -24.59
CA PRO A 72 5.85 -18.15 -25.49
C PRO A 72 6.51 -16.88 -24.96
N VAL A 73 7.03 -16.06 -25.87
CA VAL A 73 7.52 -14.73 -25.50
C VAL A 73 6.33 -13.91 -25.04
N VAL A 74 6.32 -13.56 -23.75
CA VAL A 74 5.31 -12.72 -23.11
C VAL A 74 5.99 -11.51 -22.49
N GLU A 75 5.35 -10.35 -22.61
CA GLU A 75 5.81 -9.07 -22.05
C GLU A 75 4.81 -8.56 -21.02
N LEU A 76 5.29 -8.19 -19.85
CA LEU A 76 4.48 -7.50 -18.84
C LEU A 76 4.43 -6.01 -19.19
N SER A 77 3.27 -5.56 -19.67
CA SER A 77 3.16 -4.24 -20.31
C SER A 77 2.63 -3.14 -19.37
N TYR A 78 1.62 -3.43 -18.57
CA TYR A 78 0.97 -2.47 -17.68
C TYR A 78 0.25 -3.17 -16.53
N PHE A 79 -0.12 -2.40 -15.51
CA PHE A 79 -0.98 -2.83 -14.41
C PHE A 79 -2.27 -2.04 -14.42
N GLY A 80 -3.40 -2.71 -14.22
CA GLY A 80 -4.72 -2.08 -14.20
C GLY A 80 -5.29 -2.00 -12.79
N ILE A 81 -5.84 -0.84 -12.44
CA ILE A 81 -6.65 -0.65 -11.23
C ILE A 81 -8.06 -0.22 -11.60
N ARG A 82 -9.03 -0.59 -10.76
CA ARG A 82 -10.40 -0.06 -10.88
C ARG A 82 -10.50 1.27 -10.16
N VAL A 83 -11.23 2.20 -10.77
CA VAL A 83 -11.57 3.50 -10.18
C VAL A 83 -13.08 3.70 -10.20
N THR A 84 -13.63 4.28 -9.13
CA THR A 84 -15.08 4.54 -9.03
C THR A 84 -15.51 5.82 -9.72
N ASP A 85 -14.59 6.77 -9.89
CA ASP A 85 -14.79 8.04 -10.58
C ASP A 85 -13.55 8.36 -11.43
N LEU A 86 -13.70 8.29 -12.77
CA LEU A 86 -12.58 8.45 -13.68
C LEU A 86 -11.98 9.86 -13.64
N GLU A 87 -12.80 10.91 -13.56
CA GLU A 87 -12.32 12.29 -13.57
C GLU A 87 -11.54 12.61 -12.29
N ARG A 88 -12.07 12.19 -11.14
CA ARG A 88 -11.41 12.37 -9.85
C ARG A 88 -10.06 11.65 -9.81
N SER A 89 -10.01 10.43 -10.31
CA SER A 89 -8.76 9.65 -10.33
C SER A 89 -7.77 10.19 -11.35
N LEU A 90 -8.21 10.66 -12.52
CA LEU A 90 -7.33 11.35 -13.47
C LEU A 90 -6.69 12.60 -12.86
N LYS A 91 -7.45 13.45 -12.17
CA LYS A 91 -6.90 14.63 -11.47
C LYS A 91 -5.83 14.23 -10.46
N PHE A 92 -6.10 13.20 -9.65
CA PHE A 92 -5.10 12.70 -8.70
C PHE A 92 -3.82 12.23 -9.40
N TYR A 93 -3.91 11.30 -10.35
CA TYR A 93 -2.73 10.72 -10.97
C TYR A 93 -1.97 11.70 -11.88
N THR A 94 -2.68 12.61 -12.55
CA THR A 94 -2.05 13.56 -13.49
C THR A 94 -1.58 14.84 -12.80
N GLU A 95 -2.40 15.45 -11.95
CA GLU A 95 -2.04 16.72 -11.33
C GLU A 95 -1.16 16.49 -10.10
N LEU A 96 -1.49 15.52 -9.22
CA LEU A 96 -0.73 15.31 -7.98
C LEU A 96 0.56 14.52 -8.21
N LEU A 97 0.50 13.45 -9.01
CA LEU A 97 1.62 12.55 -9.25
C LEU A 97 2.35 12.79 -10.59
N GLY A 98 1.86 13.71 -11.42
CA GLY A 98 2.54 14.10 -12.67
C GLY A 98 2.50 13.07 -13.78
N LEU A 99 1.60 12.06 -13.71
CA LEU A 99 1.42 11.12 -14.81
C LEU A 99 0.74 11.80 -16.00
N ARG A 100 0.99 11.30 -17.20
CA ARG A 100 0.35 11.77 -18.44
C ARG A 100 -0.46 10.66 -19.09
N GLU A 101 -1.57 11.05 -19.70
CA GLU A 101 -2.35 10.16 -20.56
C GLU A 101 -1.55 9.79 -21.81
N VAL A 102 -1.45 8.48 -22.06
CA VAL A 102 -0.80 7.91 -23.25
C VAL A 102 -1.84 7.42 -24.24
N ARG A 103 -2.91 6.80 -23.74
CA ARG A 103 -3.96 6.19 -24.55
C ARG A 103 -5.23 6.03 -23.74
N GLN A 104 -6.38 6.08 -24.40
CA GLN A 104 -7.66 5.74 -23.79
C GLN A 104 -8.53 4.92 -24.74
N GLY A 105 -9.55 4.27 -24.20
CA GLY A 105 -10.51 3.54 -25.01
C GLY A 105 -11.87 3.37 -24.32
N ASP A 106 -12.89 3.24 -25.17
CA ASP A 106 -14.27 3.02 -24.75
C ASP A 106 -14.72 1.60 -25.15
N ALA A 107 -14.89 0.75 -24.14
CA ALA A 107 -15.34 -0.62 -24.27
C ALA A 107 -16.77 -0.85 -23.74
N ARG A 108 -17.55 0.22 -23.51
CA ARG A 108 -18.94 0.12 -23.02
C ARG A 108 -19.83 -0.70 -23.95
N LYS A 109 -19.61 -0.61 -25.26
CA LYS A 109 -20.31 -1.44 -26.27
C LYS A 109 -20.10 -2.96 -26.10
N TYR A 110 -19.09 -3.37 -25.34
CA TYR A 110 -18.79 -4.76 -24.99
C TYR A 110 -19.21 -5.12 -23.56
N GLY A 111 -19.97 -4.25 -22.89
CA GLY A 111 -20.41 -4.42 -21.49
C GLY A 111 -19.31 -4.13 -20.45
N ALA A 112 -18.17 -3.58 -20.89
CA ALA A 112 -17.08 -3.13 -20.03
C ALA A 112 -17.24 -1.62 -19.73
N GLY A 113 -16.14 -0.87 -19.71
CA GLY A 113 -16.13 0.53 -19.31
C GLY A 113 -15.17 1.38 -20.14
N ILE A 114 -14.72 2.49 -19.55
CA ILE A 114 -13.69 3.36 -20.13
C ILE A 114 -12.37 3.04 -19.43
N TRP A 115 -11.30 2.92 -20.20
CA TRP A 115 -9.95 2.77 -19.68
C TRP A 115 -9.05 3.90 -20.15
N VAL A 116 -8.13 4.31 -19.28
CA VAL A 116 -7.12 5.33 -19.57
C VAL A 116 -5.77 4.84 -19.09
N LEU A 117 -4.80 4.81 -19.99
CA LEU A 117 -3.43 4.37 -19.77
C LEU A 117 -2.55 5.58 -19.50
N LEU A 118 -1.92 5.58 -18.33
CA LEU A 118 -1.07 6.64 -17.81
C LEU A 118 0.38 6.17 -17.72
N LYS A 119 1.31 7.11 -17.88
CA LYS A 119 2.76 6.87 -17.75
C LYS A 119 3.43 8.11 -17.16
N ASP A 120 4.56 7.94 -16.48
CA ASP A 120 5.44 9.06 -16.15
C ASP A 120 6.38 9.41 -17.33
N GLU A 121 7.31 10.33 -17.12
CA GLU A 121 8.27 10.75 -18.15
C GLU A 121 9.55 9.90 -18.18
N SER A 122 9.87 9.22 -17.07
CA SER A 122 11.19 8.65 -16.79
C SER A 122 11.24 7.12 -16.85
N SER A 123 10.18 6.43 -16.41
CA SER A 123 10.10 4.97 -16.38
C SER A 123 9.42 4.42 -17.64
N ASP A 124 9.41 3.10 -17.81
CA ASP A 124 8.60 2.41 -18.83
C ASP A 124 7.32 1.78 -18.26
N GLN A 125 7.04 1.97 -16.98
CA GLN A 125 5.87 1.42 -16.30
C GLN A 125 4.61 2.19 -16.69
N GLN A 126 3.50 1.46 -16.86
CA GLN A 126 2.21 2.04 -17.24
C GLN A 126 1.12 1.59 -16.28
N LEU A 127 0.26 2.54 -15.90
CA LEU A 127 -0.89 2.36 -15.04
C LEU A 127 -2.17 2.54 -15.86
N GLU A 128 -3.04 1.54 -15.88
CA GLU A 128 -4.35 1.61 -16.53
C GLU A 128 -5.45 1.86 -15.50
N LEU A 129 -6.14 2.99 -15.61
CA LEU A 129 -7.35 3.28 -14.83
C LEU A 129 -8.55 2.68 -15.55
N ASN A 130 -9.29 1.81 -14.87
CA ASN A 130 -10.48 1.15 -15.39
C ASN A 130 -11.73 1.65 -14.66
N TRP A 131 -12.57 2.43 -15.34
CA TRP A 131 -13.87 2.86 -14.83
C TRP A 131 -14.99 2.07 -15.48
N TYR A 132 -15.88 1.50 -14.67
CA TYR A 132 -17.05 0.75 -15.14
C TYR A 132 -18.35 1.49 -14.79
N PRO A 133 -19.23 1.74 -15.76
CA PRO A 133 -20.51 2.36 -15.48
C PRO A 133 -21.43 1.40 -14.70
N PRO A 134 -22.45 1.90 -13.96
CA PRO A 134 -23.29 1.09 -13.07
C PRO A 134 -23.96 -0.13 -13.73
N GLU A 135 -24.27 -0.05 -15.01
CA GLU A 135 -24.87 -1.12 -15.81
C GLU A 135 -23.87 -2.21 -16.25
N SER A 136 -22.57 -1.97 -16.09
CA SER A 136 -21.54 -2.95 -16.44
C SER A 136 -21.56 -4.11 -15.45
N LYS A 137 -21.46 -5.34 -15.97
CA LYS A 137 -21.28 -6.54 -15.14
C LYS A 137 -19.99 -6.52 -14.30
N TYR A 138 -19.04 -5.64 -14.63
CA TYR A 138 -17.79 -5.45 -13.89
C TYR A 138 -17.89 -4.35 -12.82
N ALA A 139 -19.02 -3.63 -12.74
CA ALA A 139 -19.32 -2.66 -11.69
C ALA A 139 -19.76 -3.34 -10.38
N VAL A 140 -18.96 -4.29 -9.90
CA VAL A 140 -19.14 -4.90 -8.58
C VAL A 140 -18.66 -3.93 -7.48
N PRO A 141 -19.19 -4.04 -6.23
CA PRO A 141 -18.76 -3.21 -5.11
C PRO A 141 -17.24 -3.13 -5.02
N TYR A 142 -16.73 -1.91 -4.88
CA TYR A 142 -15.31 -1.67 -4.75
C TYR A 142 -14.92 -1.69 -3.28
N VAL A 143 -13.97 -2.56 -2.91
CA VAL A 143 -13.42 -2.66 -1.56
C VAL A 143 -11.92 -2.40 -1.65
N PRO A 144 -11.42 -1.29 -1.10
CA PRO A 144 -9.99 -0.98 -1.12
C PRO A 144 -9.19 -1.99 -0.30
N GLY A 145 -8.00 -2.38 -0.78
CA GLY A 145 -7.05 -3.21 -0.03
C GLY A 145 -7.26 -4.74 -0.07
N GLU A 146 -8.27 -5.27 -0.78
CA GLU A 146 -8.47 -6.73 -0.85
C GLU A 146 -7.58 -7.44 -1.89
N GLY A 147 -7.06 -6.72 -2.90
CA GLY A 147 -6.31 -7.33 -4.01
C GLY A 147 -4.99 -6.66 -4.36
N LEU A 148 -4.94 -5.33 -4.29
CA LEU A 148 -3.73 -4.53 -4.52
C LEU A 148 -3.17 -4.09 -3.17
N ASP A 149 -1.87 -4.33 -2.96
CA ASP A 149 -1.18 -3.87 -1.76
C ASP A 149 -0.88 -2.36 -1.83
N HIS A 150 -0.07 -1.92 -2.80
CA HIS A 150 0.19 -0.50 -3.07
C HIS A 150 0.77 -0.28 -4.49
N ILE A 151 0.86 0.99 -4.90
CA ILE A 151 1.58 1.45 -6.09
C ILE A 151 2.70 2.38 -5.63
N ALA A 152 3.94 2.11 -6.05
CA ALA A 152 5.11 2.84 -5.56
C ALA A 152 5.67 3.86 -6.56
N PHE A 153 6.04 5.03 -6.04
CA PHE A 153 6.69 6.11 -6.76
C PHE A 153 8.04 6.44 -6.10
N LEU A 154 9.10 6.34 -6.90
CA LEU A 154 10.44 6.73 -6.47
C LEU A 154 10.57 8.26 -6.52
N VAL A 155 11.02 8.86 -5.43
CA VAL A 155 11.21 10.30 -5.31
C VAL A 155 12.58 10.66 -4.73
N GLU A 156 13.00 11.91 -4.95
CA GLU A 156 14.25 12.43 -4.39
C GLU A 156 14.12 12.72 -2.90
N ASP A 157 13.01 13.34 -2.48
CA ASP A 157 12.74 13.73 -1.09
C ASP A 157 11.33 13.28 -0.68
N VAL A 158 11.28 12.24 0.17
CA VAL A 158 10.04 11.65 0.67
C VAL A 158 9.28 12.62 1.56
N ARG A 159 9.96 13.37 2.45
CA ARG A 159 9.29 14.30 3.38
C ARG A 159 8.63 15.44 2.63
N LYS A 160 9.37 16.04 1.70
CA LYS A 160 8.85 17.12 0.85
C LYS A 160 7.69 16.64 0.00
N THR A 161 7.86 15.52 -0.71
CA THR A 161 6.82 15.01 -1.62
C THR A 161 5.56 14.62 -0.86
N PHE A 162 5.71 13.94 0.29
CA PHE A 162 4.57 13.59 1.14
C PHE A 162 3.82 14.83 1.63
N ALA A 163 4.53 15.85 2.12
CA ALA A 163 3.91 17.10 2.57
C ALA A 163 3.17 17.81 1.43
N ASP A 164 3.77 17.88 0.24
CA ASP A 164 3.16 18.49 -0.95
C ASP A 164 1.89 17.74 -1.39
N LEU A 165 1.89 16.40 -1.39
CA LEU A 165 0.72 15.59 -1.73
C LEU A 165 -0.42 15.79 -0.72
N VAL A 166 -0.12 15.77 0.58
CA VAL A 166 -1.11 15.99 1.63
C VAL A 166 -1.69 17.41 1.57
N ALA A 167 -0.84 18.43 1.34
CA ALA A 167 -1.28 19.82 1.18
C ALA A 167 -2.21 20.02 -0.04
N ARG A 168 -2.07 19.16 -1.05
CA ARG A 168 -2.89 19.16 -2.28
C ARG A 168 -4.10 18.22 -2.20
N GLY A 169 -4.37 17.64 -1.04
CA GLY A 169 -5.60 16.91 -0.74
C GLY A 169 -5.50 15.38 -0.80
N ALA A 170 -4.30 14.81 -0.91
CA ALA A 170 -4.12 13.36 -0.70
C ALA A 170 -4.32 12.99 0.78
N GLU A 171 -5.03 11.90 1.07
CA GLU A 171 -5.24 11.44 2.43
C GLU A 171 -4.01 10.66 2.92
N PRO A 172 -3.33 11.06 4.01
CA PRO A 172 -2.21 10.29 4.55
C PRO A 172 -2.69 8.98 5.18
N THR A 173 -1.86 7.94 5.10
CA THR A 173 -2.04 6.72 5.90
C THR A 173 -1.40 6.88 7.29
N LEU A 174 -1.35 5.78 8.06
CA LEU A 174 -0.61 5.73 9.33
C LEU A 174 0.91 5.65 9.15
N ILE A 175 1.41 5.33 7.95
CA ILE A 175 2.84 5.22 7.67
C ILE A 175 3.33 6.54 7.07
N THR A 176 3.87 7.41 7.93
CA THR A 176 4.39 8.73 7.55
C THR A 176 5.91 8.73 7.44
N PRO A 177 6.54 9.78 6.88
CA PRO A 177 8.00 9.88 6.83
C PRO A 177 8.66 9.84 8.23
N GLU A 178 7.98 10.28 9.27
CA GLU A 178 8.49 10.26 10.66
C GLU A 178 8.60 8.84 11.20
N GLU A 179 7.62 7.98 10.89
CA GLU A 179 7.59 6.57 11.32
C GLU A 179 8.63 5.70 10.61
N THR A 180 9.18 6.18 9.50
CA THR A 180 10.11 5.43 8.64
C THR A 180 11.49 6.06 8.57
N ALA A 181 11.82 7.04 9.42
CA ALA A 181 13.05 7.83 9.27
C ALA A 181 13.21 8.53 7.89
N GLY A 182 12.12 8.62 7.11
CA GLY A 182 12.04 9.37 5.86
C GLY A 182 12.47 8.60 4.62
N TRP A 183 12.56 7.26 4.66
CA TRP A 183 12.84 6.48 3.45
C TRP A 183 11.58 6.07 2.68
N THR A 184 10.41 6.02 3.33
CA THR A 184 9.11 5.77 2.67
C THR A 184 7.93 6.42 3.41
N ALA A 185 6.84 6.69 2.72
CA ALA A 185 5.58 7.12 3.30
C ALA A 185 4.42 6.75 2.38
N TYR A 186 3.20 6.71 2.90
CA TYR A 186 2.03 6.29 2.12
C TYR A 186 0.88 7.29 2.24
N VAL A 187 0.31 7.64 1.09
CA VAL A 187 -0.98 8.35 0.96
C VAL A 187 -2.00 7.43 0.27
N LYS A 188 -3.26 7.83 0.26
CA LYS A 188 -4.33 7.13 -0.47
C LYS A 188 -4.67 7.87 -1.75
N ASP A 189 -4.93 7.11 -2.80
CA ASP A 189 -5.65 7.60 -3.97
C ASP A 189 -7.14 7.86 -3.63
N PRO A 190 -7.93 8.44 -4.55
CA PRO A 190 -9.32 8.77 -4.28
C PRO A 190 -10.25 7.57 -4.06
N ASP A 191 -9.80 6.37 -4.43
CA ASP A 191 -10.50 5.11 -4.24
C ASP A 191 -10.00 4.36 -2.98
N GLY A 192 -8.96 4.86 -2.30
CA GLY A 192 -8.39 4.27 -1.09
C GLY A 192 -7.21 3.33 -1.31
N ASN A 193 -6.72 3.17 -2.55
CA ASN A 193 -5.49 2.42 -2.81
C ASN A 193 -4.29 3.14 -2.22
N TRP A 194 -3.35 2.38 -1.70
CA TRP A 194 -2.14 2.95 -1.11
C TRP A 194 -1.15 3.33 -2.19
N ILE A 195 -0.64 4.56 -2.09
CA ILE A 195 0.40 5.11 -2.93
C ILE A 195 1.64 5.28 -2.07
N GLU A 196 2.64 4.45 -2.32
CA GLU A 196 3.94 4.53 -1.67
C GLU A 196 4.79 5.61 -2.34
N ILE A 197 5.36 6.48 -1.52
CA ILE A 197 6.38 7.45 -1.90
C ILE A 197 7.67 7.04 -1.20
N TYR A 198 8.67 6.60 -1.95
CA TYR A 198 9.89 6.06 -1.36
C TYR A 198 11.15 6.59 -2.03
N THR A 199 12.30 6.41 -1.37
CA THR A 199 13.61 6.68 -1.93
C THR A 199 14.58 5.53 -1.64
N HIS A 200 15.56 5.33 -2.52
CA HIS A 200 16.61 4.31 -2.32
C HIS A 200 17.62 4.68 -1.23
N THR A 201 17.67 5.95 -0.83
CA THR A 201 18.64 6.43 0.16
C THR A 201 17.91 6.72 1.46
N THR A 202 18.13 5.92 2.50
CA THR A 202 17.70 6.30 3.84
C THR A 202 18.42 7.59 4.22
N PRO A 203 17.72 8.68 4.60
CA PRO A 203 18.37 9.86 5.16
C PRO A 203 19.21 9.43 6.35
N GLY A 204 20.52 9.70 6.28
CA GLY A 204 21.48 9.37 7.34
C GLY A 204 21.30 10.20 8.60
#